data_AF-A0A1Z5JFQ8-F1
#
_entry.id   AF-A0A1Z5JFQ8-F1
#
_cell.length_a   1.000
_cell.length_b   1.000
_cell.length_c   1.000
_cell.angle_alpha   90.00
_cell.angle_beta   90.00
_cell.angle_gamma   90.00
#
_symmetry.space_group_name_H-M   'P 1'
#
loop_
_entity.id
_entity.type
_entity.pdbx_description
1 polymer ?
#
loop_
_entity_poly.entity_id
_entity_poly.type
_entity_poly.pdbx_seq_one_letter_code
_entity_poly.pdbx_strand_id
1 'polypeptide(L)'
;MTSIGELFPKCRKLAYDARQQLALLHSSNGTATELYLTVEELNRQLDVMDDLLLRETTAQRPIWKHKIQELRQEAAQLQQQGQQQFQTSQYQRQRDELLRRRRKNPQDNDLTNLAAESQSLESSNYAVLGLISQADASYQELVEQRQRLRGVSKVVVDIGNALGITQSTMRIIERRDITDAYLVAAGMVITLLVIYFVWF
;
A
#
# COMPACT_ATOMS: atom_id res chain seq x y z
N MET A 1 8.56 8.43 24.90
CA MET A 1 7.22 8.03 24.42
C MET A 1 7.21 8.25 22.91
N THR A 2 7.38 7.20 22.12
CA THR A 2 7.41 7.31 20.65
C THR A 2 5.99 7.51 20.14
N SER A 3 5.67 8.70 19.65
CA SER A 3 4.36 8.97 19.05
C SER A 3 4.28 8.40 17.63
N ILE A 4 3.07 8.10 17.15
CA ILE A 4 2.82 7.64 15.77
C ILE A 4 3.42 8.62 14.74
N GLY A 5 3.44 9.92 15.06
CA GLY A 5 4.04 10.97 14.23
C GLY A 5 5.56 10.89 14.08
N GLU A 6 6.28 10.31 15.06
CA GLU A 6 7.74 10.13 14.99
C GLU A 6 8.15 8.81 14.34
N LEU A 7 7.30 7.79 14.43
CA LEU A 7 7.55 6.47 13.84
C LEU A 7 7.22 6.44 12.34
N PHE A 8 6.17 7.13 11.91
CA PHE A 8 5.79 7.19 10.49
C PHE A 8 6.91 7.62 9.53
N PRO A 9 7.66 8.73 9.76
CA PRO A 9 8.76 9.11 8.88
C PRO A 9 9.91 8.10 8.92
N LYS A 10 10.13 7.38 10.04
CA LYS A 10 11.13 6.31 10.13
C LYS A 10 10.75 5.10 9.29
N CYS A 11 9.49 4.63 9.38
CA CYS A 11 8.98 3.56 8.53
C CYS A 11 9.07 3.93 7.05
N ARG A 12 8.73 5.18 6.70
CA ARG A 12 8.82 5.66 5.32
C ARG A 12 10.27 5.71 4.80
N LYS A 13 11.22 6.06 5.67
CA LYS A 13 12.66 6.01 5.33
C LYS A 13 13.11 4.57 5.09
N LEU A 14 12.74 3.63 5.96
CA LEU A 14 13.06 2.21 5.77
C LEU A 14 12.44 1.65 4.48
N ALA A 15 11.22 2.06 4.12
CA ALA A 15 10.58 1.68 2.86
C ALA A 15 11.38 2.17 1.64
N TYR A 16 11.87 3.40 1.72
CA TYR A 16 12.73 3.98 0.69
C TYR A 16 14.07 3.25 0.56
N ASP A 17 14.71 2.94 1.69
CA ASP A 17 15.97 2.19 1.72
C ASP A 17 15.79 0.77 1.13
N ALA A 18 14.69 0.08 1.48
CA ALA A 18 14.35 -1.22 0.90
C ALA A 18 14.10 -1.15 -0.61
N ARG A 19 13.41 -0.10 -1.10
CA ARG A 19 13.25 0.17 -2.54
C ARG A 19 14.58 0.38 -3.24
N GLN A 20 15.47 1.16 -2.64
CA GLN A 20 16.78 1.42 -3.21
C GLN A 20 17.62 0.13 -3.29
N GLN A 21 17.57 -0.72 -2.26
CA GLN A 21 18.21 -2.03 -2.28
C GLN A 21 17.65 -2.95 -3.37
N LEU A 22 16.34 -2.90 -3.62
CA LEU A 22 15.70 -3.62 -4.73
C LEU A 22 16.21 -3.12 -6.10
N ALA A 23 16.37 -1.81 -6.27
CA ALA A 23 16.98 -1.25 -7.48
C ALA A 23 18.43 -1.71 -7.67
N LEU A 24 19.20 -1.82 -6.59
CA LEU A 24 20.59 -2.32 -6.62
C LEU A 24 20.67 -3.84 -6.88
N LEU A 25 19.67 -4.61 -6.45
CA LEU A 25 19.53 -6.03 -6.80
C LEU A 25 19.31 -6.23 -8.29
N HIS A 26 18.52 -5.36 -8.93
CA HIS A 26 18.37 -5.37 -10.38
C HIS A 26 19.68 -5.08 -11.12
N SER A 27 20.55 -4.24 -10.56
CA SER A 27 21.84 -3.89 -11.17
C SER A 27 22.99 -4.86 -10.86
N SER A 28 22.70 -6.06 -10.33
CA SER A 28 23.64 -7.19 -10.09
C SER A 28 24.59 -7.11 -8.88
N ASN A 29 24.50 -6.08 -8.04
CA ASN A 29 25.42 -5.87 -6.90
C ASN A 29 24.79 -6.07 -5.50
N GLY A 30 23.48 -6.30 -5.41
CA GLY A 30 22.80 -6.45 -4.12
C GLY A 30 22.82 -7.87 -3.55
N THR A 31 22.94 -8.00 -2.24
CA THR A 31 22.65 -9.25 -1.51
C THR A 31 21.15 -9.28 -1.20
N ALA A 32 20.43 -10.28 -1.72
CA ALA A 32 18.97 -10.37 -1.50
C ALA A 32 18.62 -10.42 0.00
N THR A 33 19.53 -10.97 0.81
CA THR A 33 19.45 -11.03 2.27
C THR A 33 19.30 -9.66 2.93
N GLU A 34 19.99 -8.62 2.44
CA GLU A 34 19.89 -7.28 3.02
C GLU A 34 18.52 -6.67 2.81
N LEU A 35 17.90 -6.88 1.63
CA LEU A 35 16.51 -6.47 1.38
C LEU A 35 15.56 -7.18 2.35
N TYR A 36 15.69 -8.50 2.52
CA TYR A 36 14.80 -9.25 3.41
C TYR A 36 14.90 -8.77 4.86
N LEU A 37 16.12 -8.44 5.33
CA LEU A 37 16.33 -7.91 6.67
C LEU A 37 15.71 -6.52 6.86
N THR A 38 15.83 -5.62 5.87
CA THR A 38 15.25 -4.27 5.96
C THR A 38 13.72 -4.29 5.88
N VAL A 39 13.14 -5.18 5.07
CA VAL A 39 11.69 -5.39 4.99
C VAL A 39 11.14 -5.99 6.29
N GLU A 40 11.86 -6.93 6.91
CA GLU A 40 11.45 -7.51 8.20
C GLU A 40 11.47 -6.47 9.32
N GLU A 41 12.51 -5.64 9.39
CA GLU A 41 12.59 -4.54 10.36
C GLU A 41 11.47 -3.51 10.13
N LEU A 42 11.13 -3.22 8.87
CA LEU A 42 10.00 -2.35 8.53
C LEU A 42 8.66 -2.96 8.99
N ASN A 43 8.42 -4.25 8.76
CA ASN A 43 7.20 -4.92 9.22
C ASN A 43 7.09 -4.88 10.75
N ARG A 44 8.20 -5.15 11.45
CA ARG A 44 8.25 -5.05 12.92
C ARG A 44 7.87 -3.65 13.42
N GLN A 45 8.37 -2.59 12.77
CA GLN A 45 8.03 -1.22 13.14
C GLN A 45 6.58 -0.84 12.80
N LEU A 46 6.02 -1.39 11.72
CA LEU A 46 4.59 -1.24 11.39
C LEU A 46 3.69 -1.93 12.41
N ASP A 47 4.07 -3.10 12.93
CA ASP A 47 3.29 -3.79 13.97
C ASP A 47 3.29 -3.02 15.30
N VAL A 48 4.42 -2.39 15.66
CA VAL A 48 4.46 -1.46 16.82
C VAL A 48 3.54 -0.24 16.58
N MET A 49 3.51 0.28 15.35
CA MET A 49 2.65 1.41 15.00
C MET A 49 1.15 1.03 15.04
N ASP A 50 0.81 -0.22 14.71
CA ASP A 50 -0.57 -0.74 14.79
C ASP A 50 -1.02 -0.94 16.25
N ASP A 51 -0.13 -1.40 17.14
CA ASP A 51 -0.40 -1.45 18.59
C ASP A 51 -0.63 -0.04 19.18
N LEU A 52 0.16 0.94 18.76
CA LEU A 52 0.00 2.34 19.19
C LEU A 52 -1.29 2.97 18.65
N LEU A 53 -1.80 2.53 17.50
CA LEU A 53 -3.07 2.99 16.94
C LEU A 53 -4.25 2.67 17.86
N LEU A 54 -4.16 1.59 18.66
CA LEU A 54 -5.16 1.28 19.67
C LEU A 54 -5.27 2.35 20.78
N ARG A 55 -4.24 3.17 20.98
CA ARG A 55 -4.20 4.22 22.01
C ARG A 55 -4.51 5.63 21.48
N GLU A 56 -4.63 5.78 20.17
CA GLU A 56 -4.82 7.07 19.49
C GLU A 56 -6.31 7.47 19.37
N THR A 57 -6.58 8.77 19.20
CA THR A 57 -7.92 9.34 19.06
C THR A 57 -8.73 8.74 17.91
N THR A 58 -10.02 8.46 18.15
CA THR A 58 -10.94 7.79 17.19
C THR A 58 -11.10 8.52 15.86
N ALA A 59 -10.87 9.84 15.82
CA ALA A 59 -10.93 10.65 14.60
C ALA A 59 -9.71 10.47 13.67
N GLN A 60 -8.50 10.26 14.22
CA GLN A 60 -7.27 10.09 13.43
C GLN A 60 -6.93 8.62 13.18
N ARG A 61 -7.47 7.70 13.98
CA ARG A 61 -7.36 6.24 13.78
C ARG A 61 -7.59 5.77 12.33
N PRO A 62 -8.66 6.16 11.62
CA PRO A 62 -8.88 5.67 10.25
C PRO A 62 -7.80 6.16 9.28
N ILE A 63 -7.29 7.38 9.46
CA ILE A 63 -6.24 7.98 8.62
C ILE A 63 -4.91 7.25 8.84
N TRP A 64 -4.52 7.03 10.10
CA TRP A 64 -3.30 6.30 10.42
C TRP A 64 -3.38 4.83 10.02
N LYS A 65 -4.55 4.22 10.17
CA LYS A 65 -4.79 2.83 9.74
C LYS A 65 -4.58 2.69 8.24
N HIS A 66 -5.12 3.62 7.46
CA HIS A 66 -4.92 3.63 6.02
C HIS A 66 -3.44 3.78 5.64
N LYS A 67 -2.73 4.74 6.24
CA LYS A 67 -1.30 4.95 6.00
C LYS A 67 -0.42 3.76 6.37
N ILE A 68 -0.72 3.07 7.47
CA ILE A 68 -0.02 1.84 7.87
C ILE A 68 -0.30 0.73 6.87
N GLN A 69 -1.56 0.59 6.43
CA GLN A 69 -1.93 -0.40 5.41
C GLN A 69 -1.25 -0.14 4.06
N GLU A 70 -1.15 1.11 3.63
CA GLU A 70 -0.40 1.50 2.43
C GLU A 70 1.07 1.07 2.52
N LEU A 71 1.75 1.38 3.64
CA LEU A 71 3.14 0.97 3.85
C LEU A 71 3.31 -0.56 3.92
N ARG A 72 2.33 -1.27 4.50
CA ARG A 72 2.35 -2.75 4.57
C ARG A 72 2.16 -3.38 3.20
N GLN A 73 1.29 -2.81 2.36
CA GLN A 73 1.13 -3.23 0.97
C GLN A 73 2.40 -2.97 0.16
N GLU A 74 3.01 -1.79 0.34
CA GLU A 74 4.30 -1.47 -0.29
C GLU A 74 5.38 -2.47 0.10
N ALA A 75 5.52 -2.79 1.38
CA ALA A 75 6.49 -3.78 1.88
C ALA A 75 6.28 -5.18 1.26
N ALA A 76 5.01 -5.64 1.21
CA ALA A 76 4.67 -6.92 0.62
C ALA A 76 5.00 -6.99 -0.87
N GLN A 77 4.74 -5.90 -1.61
CA GLN A 77 5.10 -5.79 -3.02
C GLN A 77 6.62 -5.86 -3.23
N LEU A 78 7.40 -5.16 -2.40
CA LEU A 78 8.87 -5.19 -2.47
C LEU A 78 9.42 -6.60 -2.22
N GLN A 79 8.87 -7.32 -1.23
CA GLN A 79 9.24 -8.69 -0.94
C GLN A 79 8.91 -9.63 -2.12
N GLN A 80 7.72 -9.49 -2.70
CA GLN A 80 7.28 -10.31 -3.84
C GLN A 80 8.17 -10.07 -5.07
N GLN A 81 8.48 -8.81 -5.37
CA GLN A 81 9.38 -8.45 -6.47
C GLN A 81 10.80 -8.98 -6.25
N GLY A 82 11.34 -8.85 -5.03
CA GLY A 82 12.64 -9.42 -4.68
C GLY A 82 12.68 -10.94 -4.84
N GLN A 83 11.60 -11.63 -4.46
CA GLN A 83 11.51 -13.08 -4.59
C GLN A 83 11.41 -13.54 -6.06
N GLN A 84 10.65 -12.84 -6.89
CA GLN A 84 10.57 -13.12 -8.34
C GLN A 84 11.93 -12.95 -9.02
N GLN A 85 12.66 -11.90 -8.68
CA GLN A 85 14.00 -11.65 -9.21
C GLN A 85 14.99 -12.75 -8.80
N PHE A 86 14.93 -13.19 -7.54
CA PHE A 86 15.76 -14.29 -7.05
C PHE A 86 15.44 -15.61 -7.76
N GLN A 87 14.16 -15.96 -7.90
CA GLN A 87 13.74 -17.16 -8.63
C GLN A 87 14.24 -17.12 -10.07
N THR A 88 14.02 -16.01 -10.78
CA THR A 88 14.47 -15.84 -12.18
C THR A 88 15.98 -16.00 -12.32
N SER A 89 16.75 -15.43 -11.38
CA SER A 89 18.21 -15.55 -11.36
C SER A 89 18.66 -17.01 -11.14
N GLN A 90 17.97 -17.75 -10.28
CA GLN A 90 18.27 -19.17 -10.03
C GLN A 90 17.92 -20.05 -11.25
N TYR A 91 16.78 -19.80 -11.89
CA TYR A 91 16.40 -20.50 -13.12
C TYR A 91 17.41 -20.28 -14.24
N GLN A 92 17.93 -19.05 -14.39
CA GLN A 92 18.97 -18.74 -15.37
C GLN A 92 20.28 -19.49 -15.07
N ARG A 93 20.70 -19.54 -13.80
CA ARG A 93 21.89 -20.30 -13.37
C ARG A 93 21.75 -21.79 -13.67
N GLN A 94 20.61 -22.39 -13.30
CA GLN A 94 20.33 -23.80 -13.59
C GLN A 94 20.32 -24.08 -15.10
N ARG A 95 19.73 -23.18 -15.90
CA ARG A 95 19.73 -23.28 -17.37
C ARG A 95 21.15 -23.26 -17.93
N ASP A 96 21.99 -22.34 -17.46
CA ASP A 96 23.38 -22.23 -17.92
C ASP A 96 24.23 -23.45 -17.51
N GLU A 97 23.97 -24.04 -16.34
CA GLU A 97 24.61 -25.30 -15.94
C GLU A 97 24.22 -26.47 -16.84
N LEU A 98 22.94 -26.60 -17.20
CA LEU A 98 22.47 -27.64 -18.14
C LEU A 98 23.07 -27.44 -19.53
N LEU A 99 23.15 -26.21 -20.02
CA LEU A 99 23.79 -25.88 -21.31
C LEU A 99 25.29 -26.18 -21.29
N ARG A 100 25.98 -25.89 -20.16
CA ARG A 100 27.40 -26.25 -19.97
C ARG A 100 27.61 -27.76 -19.96
N ARG A 101 26.73 -28.53 -19.32
CA ARG A 101 26.78 -30.01 -19.34
C ARG A 101 26.62 -30.55 -20.77
N ARG A 102 25.63 -30.05 -21.54
CA ARG A 102 25.41 -30.44 -22.94
C ARG A 102 26.62 -30.16 -23.84
N ARG A 103 27.34 -29.06 -23.65
CA ARG A 103 28.57 -28.75 -24.41
C ARG A 103 29.72 -29.71 -24.11
N LYS A 104 29.73 -30.40 -22.96
CA LYS A 104 30.87 -31.21 -22.51
C LYS A 104 30.79 -32.68 -22.93
N ASN A 105 29.61 -33.21 -23.30
CA ASN A 105 29.48 -34.63 -23.70
C ASN A 105 28.56 -34.81 -24.94
N PRO A 106 29.12 -34.82 -26.16
CA PRO A 106 28.33 -34.85 -27.42
C PRO A 106 27.86 -36.24 -27.88
N GLN A 107 28.30 -37.35 -27.28
CA GLN A 107 28.13 -38.69 -27.86
C GLN A 107 27.14 -39.62 -27.16
N ASP A 108 26.55 -39.24 -26.02
CA ASP A 108 25.85 -40.20 -25.13
C ASP A 108 24.31 -40.04 -25.13
N ASN A 109 23.73 -39.67 -26.28
CA ASN A 109 22.62 -38.72 -26.30
C ASN A 109 21.21 -39.28 -26.57
N ASP A 110 20.98 -40.46 -27.13
CA ASP A 110 19.58 -40.80 -27.50
C ASP A 110 18.74 -41.30 -26.32
N LEU A 111 19.19 -42.33 -25.61
CA LEU A 111 18.40 -42.89 -24.50
C LEU A 111 18.27 -41.91 -23.31
N THR A 112 19.34 -41.15 -23.04
CA THR A 112 19.35 -40.11 -22.01
C THR A 112 18.57 -38.87 -22.42
N ASN A 113 18.53 -38.49 -23.72
CA ASN A 113 17.62 -37.43 -24.18
C ASN A 113 16.16 -37.85 -24.10
N LEU A 114 15.79 -39.08 -24.47
CA LEU A 114 14.37 -39.50 -24.36
C LEU A 114 13.91 -39.50 -22.90
N ALA A 115 14.74 -39.97 -21.97
CA ALA A 115 14.44 -39.91 -20.54
C ALA A 115 14.36 -38.45 -20.03
N ALA A 116 15.28 -37.59 -20.48
CA ALA A 116 15.26 -36.16 -20.13
C ALA A 116 14.08 -35.42 -20.77
N GLU A 117 13.64 -35.80 -21.96
CA GLU A 117 12.49 -35.24 -22.66
C GLU A 117 11.19 -35.63 -21.95
N SER A 118 11.04 -36.90 -21.56
CA SER A 118 9.91 -37.34 -20.72
C SER A 118 9.86 -36.56 -19.39
N GLN A 119 11.00 -36.42 -18.71
CA GLN A 119 11.10 -35.64 -17.47
C GLN A 119 10.77 -34.15 -17.71
N SER A 120 11.22 -33.59 -18.83
CA SER A 120 10.94 -32.21 -19.25
C SER A 120 9.45 -32.01 -19.54
N LEU A 121 8.81 -32.97 -20.20
CA LEU A 121 7.37 -32.93 -20.48
C LEU A 121 6.55 -33.02 -19.18
N GLU A 122 6.94 -33.90 -18.26
CA GLU A 122 6.28 -34.01 -16.95
C GLU A 122 6.45 -32.72 -16.13
N SER A 123 7.67 -32.18 -16.08
CA SER A 123 7.94 -30.89 -15.40
C SER A 123 7.18 -29.72 -16.03
N SER A 124 7.03 -29.72 -17.37
CA SER A 124 6.25 -28.72 -18.09
C SER A 124 4.76 -28.85 -17.79
N ASN A 125 4.26 -30.08 -17.63
CA ASN A 125 2.87 -30.32 -17.23
C ASN A 125 2.60 -29.77 -15.82
N TYR A 126 3.49 -30.05 -14.86
CA TYR A 126 3.38 -29.46 -13.51
C TYR A 126 3.49 -27.92 -13.53
N ALA A 127 4.37 -27.36 -14.36
CA ALA A 127 4.48 -25.91 -14.51
C ALA A 127 3.19 -25.31 -15.07
N VAL A 128 2.58 -25.93 -16.09
CA VAL A 128 1.29 -25.51 -16.66
C VAL A 128 0.17 -25.61 -15.62
N LEU A 129 0.11 -26.68 -14.83
CA LEU A 129 -0.85 -26.81 -13.74
C LEU A 129 -0.67 -25.70 -12.68
N GLY A 130 0.59 -25.35 -12.36
CA GLY A 130 0.90 -24.22 -11.50
C GLY A 130 0.40 -22.88 -12.07
N LEU A 131 0.59 -22.65 -13.37
CA LEU A 131 0.07 -21.46 -14.05
C LEU A 131 -1.46 -21.40 -14.06
N ILE A 132 -2.14 -22.54 -14.24
CA ILE A 132 -3.61 -22.62 -14.17
C ILE A 132 -4.10 -22.29 -12.76
N SER A 133 -3.45 -22.83 -11.73
CA SER A 133 -3.79 -22.49 -10.33
C SER A 133 -3.57 -21.01 -10.04
N GLN A 134 -2.50 -20.42 -10.56
CA GLN A 134 -2.23 -19.00 -10.38
C GLN A 134 -3.22 -18.13 -11.16
N ALA A 135 -3.61 -18.55 -12.36
CA ALA A 135 -4.66 -17.90 -13.13
C ALA A 135 -5.96 -17.87 -12.33
N ASP A 136 -6.39 -19.01 -11.77
CA ASP A 136 -7.62 -19.09 -10.97
C ASP A 136 -7.58 -18.16 -9.75
N ALA A 137 -6.45 -18.14 -9.02
CA ALA A 137 -6.26 -17.20 -7.92
C ALA A 137 -6.37 -15.73 -8.38
N SER A 138 -5.75 -15.37 -9.50
CA SER A 138 -5.85 -14.00 -10.04
C SER A 138 -7.27 -13.64 -10.51
N TYR A 139 -8.01 -14.60 -11.07
CA TYR A 139 -9.41 -14.41 -11.45
C TYR A 139 -10.29 -14.17 -10.22
N GLN A 140 -10.10 -14.94 -9.15
CA GLN A 140 -10.82 -14.75 -7.89
C GLN A 140 -10.54 -13.35 -7.29
N GLU A 141 -9.28 -12.90 -7.32
CA GLU A 141 -8.92 -11.57 -6.84
C GLU A 141 -9.57 -10.46 -7.69
N LEU A 142 -9.60 -10.58 -9.01
CA LEU A 142 -10.28 -9.63 -9.90
C LEU A 142 -11.81 -9.60 -9.66
N VAL A 143 -12.42 -10.77 -9.39
CA VAL A 143 -13.84 -10.85 -9.01
C VAL A 143 -14.08 -10.14 -7.69
N GLU A 144 -13.21 -10.33 -6.69
CA GLU A 144 -13.32 -9.63 -5.41
C GLU A 144 -13.12 -8.12 -5.56
N GLN A 145 -12.13 -7.68 -6.35
CA GLN A 145 -11.91 -6.27 -6.69
C GLN A 145 -13.16 -5.65 -7.34
N ARG A 146 -13.81 -6.37 -8.27
CA ARG A 146 -15.07 -5.92 -8.89
C ARG A 146 -16.20 -5.78 -7.86
N GLN A 147 -16.31 -6.69 -6.90
CA GLN A 147 -17.30 -6.58 -5.83
C GLN A 147 -17.02 -5.37 -4.92
N ARG A 148 -15.75 -5.13 -4.57
CA ARG A 148 -15.33 -3.94 -3.80
C ARG A 148 -15.63 -2.65 -4.55
N LEU A 149 -15.35 -2.56 -5.86
CA LEU A 149 -15.67 -1.40 -6.69
C LEU A 149 -17.18 -1.13 -6.80
N ARG A 150 -18.02 -2.19 -6.82
CA ARG A 150 -19.48 -2.03 -6.70
C ARG A 150 -19.88 -1.41 -5.35
N GLY A 151 -19.18 -1.74 -4.27
CA GLY A 151 -19.34 -1.11 -2.96
C GLY A 151 -18.92 0.37 -2.98
N VAL A 152 -17.79 0.69 -3.60
CA VAL A 152 -17.30 2.07 -3.76
C VAL A 152 -18.29 2.92 -4.57
N SER A 153 -18.89 2.39 -5.64
CA SER A 153 -19.92 3.11 -6.39
C SER A 153 -21.14 3.46 -5.53
N LYS A 154 -21.57 2.57 -4.62
CA LYS A 154 -22.62 2.89 -3.64
C LYS A 154 -22.19 4.00 -2.68
N VAL A 155 -20.95 3.92 -2.17
CA VAL A 155 -20.39 4.97 -1.31
C VAL A 155 -20.27 6.31 -2.04
N VAL A 156 -19.92 6.32 -3.33
CA VAL A 156 -19.88 7.56 -4.14
C VAL A 156 -21.29 8.12 -4.36
N VAL A 157 -22.30 7.27 -4.57
CA VAL A 157 -23.71 7.71 -4.64
C VAL A 157 -24.17 8.25 -3.28
N ASP A 158 -23.79 7.61 -2.18
CA ASP A 158 -24.10 8.07 -0.82
C ASP A 158 -23.37 9.37 -0.49
N ILE A 159 -22.13 9.55 -0.93
CA ILE A 159 -21.37 10.80 -0.85
C ILE A 159 -22.02 11.87 -1.74
N GLY A 160 -22.49 11.53 -2.95
CA GLY A 160 -23.24 12.46 -3.80
C GLY A 160 -24.53 12.95 -3.13
N ASN A 161 -25.27 12.04 -2.49
CA ASN A 161 -26.44 12.36 -1.69
C ASN A 161 -26.07 13.17 -0.43
N ALA A 162 -24.96 12.84 0.24
CA ALA A 162 -24.49 13.53 1.44
C ALA A 162 -23.90 14.93 1.12
N LEU A 163 -23.21 15.10 0.00
CA LEU A 163 -22.71 16.39 -0.48
C LEU A 163 -23.86 17.33 -0.88
N GLY A 164 -24.99 16.78 -1.35
CA GLY A 164 -26.26 17.50 -1.49
C GLY A 164 -26.81 18.03 -0.15
N ILE A 165 -26.46 17.38 0.97
CA ILE A 165 -26.83 17.79 2.33
C ILE A 165 -25.74 18.68 2.97
N THR A 166 -24.46 18.56 2.59
CA THR A 166 -23.35 19.39 3.10
C THR A 166 -23.54 20.88 2.82
N GLN A 167 -24.25 21.24 1.74
CA GLN A 167 -24.61 22.64 1.49
C GLN A 167 -25.59 23.19 2.56
N SER A 168 -26.39 22.33 3.18
CA SER A 168 -27.31 22.69 4.27
C SER A 168 -26.62 22.83 5.62
N THR A 169 -25.52 22.11 5.88
CA THR A 169 -24.73 22.27 7.12
C THR A 169 -23.67 23.36 7.01
N MET A 170 -23.13 23.63 5.81
CA MET A 170 -22.26 24.80 5.54
C MET A 170 -22.98 26.12 5.84
N ARG A 171 -24.27 26.24 5.50
CA ARG A 171 -25.10 27.42 5.84
C ARG A 171 -25.38 27.60 7.34
N ILE A 172 -25.35 26.52 8.12
CA ILE A 172 -25.55 26.59 9.58
C ILE A 172 -24.31 27.17 10.27
N ILE A 173 -23.13 27.04 9.66
CA ILE A 173 -21.88 27.66 10.14
C ILE A 173 -21.85 29.15 9.76
N GLU A 174 -22.17 29.52 8.52
CA GLU A 174 -22.23 30.94 8.10
C GLU A 174 -23.27 31.78 8.87
N ARG A 175 -24.39 31.18 9.32
CA ARG A 175 -25.39 31.93 10.10
C ARG A 175 -24.90 32.39 11.47
N ARG A 176 -23.91 31.70 12.06
CA ARG A 176 -23.41 32.05 13.41
C ARG A 176 -22.59 33.34 13.37
N ASP A 177 -21.80 33.54 12.33
CA ASP A 177 -20.98 34.75 12.16
C ASP A 177 -21.83 35.98 11.83
N ILE A 178 -22.89 35.82 11.02
CA ILE A 178 -23.80 36.93 10.69
C ILE A 178 -24.60 37.37 11.92
N THR A 179 -25.05 36.42 12.74
CA THR A 179 -25.81 36.74 13.95
C THR A 179 -24.93 37.46 14.97
N ASP A 180 -23.68 37.01 15.15
CA ASP A 180 -22.72 37.66 16.04
C ASP A 180 -22.37 39.07 15.57
N ALA A 181 -22.14 39.25 14.26
CA ALA A 181 -21.89 40.57 13.67
C ALA A 181 -23.06 41.56 13.88
N TYR A 182 -24.30 41.09 13.76
CA TYR A 182 -25.49 41.92 14.03
C TYR A 182 -25.61 42.30 15.51
N LEU A 183 -25.27 41.39 16.43
CA LEU A 183 -25.36 41.61 17.87
C LEU A 183 -24.31 42.64 18.33
N VAL A 184 -23.09 42.55 17.80
CA VAL A 184 -22.02 43.54 18.04
C VAL A 184 -22.39 44.91 17.46
N ALA A 185 -22.90 44.97 16.22
CA ALA A 185 -23.32 46.23 15.61
C ALA A 185 -24.45 46.90 16.38
N ALA A 186 -25.44 46.13 16.84
CA ALA A 186 -26.52 46.65 17.68
C ALA A 186 -26.01 47.21 19.02
N GLY A 187 -25.08 46.51 19.67
CA GLY A 187 -24.42 46.99 20.89
C GLY A 187 -23.67 48.31 20.68
N MET A 188 -22.96 48.45 19.56
CA MET A 188 -22.23 49.67 19.21
C MET A 188 -23.15 50.88 18.99
N VAL A 189 -24.31 50.67 18.36
CA VAL A 189 -25.29 51.76 18.16
C VAL A 189 -25.92 52.18 19.49
N ILE A 190 -26.26 51.23 20.36
CA ILE A 190 -26.85 51.52 21.67
C ILE A 190 -25.88 52.33 22.53
N THR A 191 -24.60 51.96 22.57
CA THR A 191 -23.60 52.71 23.35
C THR A 191 -23.41 54.14 22.84
N LEU A 192 -23.40 54.33 21.51
CA LEU A 192 -23.36 55.67 20.91
C LEU A 192 -24.58 56.52 21.27
N LEU A 193 -25.79 55.93 21.26
CA LEU A 193 -27.01 56.64 21.66
C LEU A 193 -26.99 57.05 23.13
N VAL A 194 -26.52 56.18 24.02
CA VAL A 194 -26.41 56.50 25.45
C VAL A 194 -25.43 57.66 25.67
N ILE A 195 -24.27 57.64 25.02
CA ILE A 195 -23.29 58.74 25.11
C ILE A 195 -23.90 60.05 24.59
N TYR A 196 -24.63 60.00 23.47
CA TYR A 196 -25.30 61.17 22.91
C TYR A 196 -26.33 61.78 23.87
N PHE A 197 -27.20 60.95 24.48
CA PHE A 197 -28.22 61.39 25.43
C PHE A 197 -27.67 61.87 26.78
N VAL A 198 -26.46 61.45 27.16
CA VAL A 198 -25.82 61.91 28.40
C VAL A 198 -25.10 63.25 28.18
N TRP A 199 -24.60 63.49 26.97
CA TRP A 199 -23.84 64.69 26.64
C TRP A 199 -24.72 65.88 26.24
N PHE A 200 -25.92 65.62 25.69
CA PHE A 200 -26.93 66.62 25.36
C PHE A 200 -27.95 66.75 26.50
#